data_AF-A0A8G1XDT3-F1
#
_entry.id   AF-A0A8G1XDT3-F1
#
_cell.length_a   1.000
_cell.length_b   1.000
_cell.length_c   1.000
_cell.angle_alpha   90.00
_cell.angle_beta   90.00
_cell.angle_gamma   90.00
#
_symmetry.space_group_name_H-M   'P 1'
#
loop_
_entity.id
_entity.type
_entity.pdbx_description
1 polymer ?
#
loop_
_entity_poly.entity_id
_entity_poly.type
_entity_poly.pdbx_seq_one_letter_code
_entity_poly.pdbx_strand_id
1 'polypeptide(L)'
;MRYGAPLGVVDIAGPSMRRLLSDGDRVLVRYGAPLRPGAIALFRHPLQQDLLVVKRAAERRPGGWWMLSDNPLVRTDSREYGPVPDGLVLGRVLLRLAPRPAWLAPGRRLERALRGRPPRGRVPWLAERLGVSTAFEDRL
;
A
#
# COMPACT_ATOMS: atom_id res chain seq x y z
N MET A 1 -14.16 20.47 -10.52
CA MET A 1 -15.15 20.31 -9.42
C MET A 1 -14.59 19.33 -8.40
N ARG A 2 -14.38 19.76 -7.16
CA ARG A 2 -13.86 18.92 -6.06
C ARG A 2 -15.05 18.43 -5.24
N TYR A 3 -15.53 17.21 -5.49
CA TYR A 3 -16.51 16.55 -4.63
C TYR A 3 -15.82 15.63 -3.64
N GLY A 4 -16.33 15.60 -2.40
CA GLY A 4 -16.05 14.57 -1.40
C GLY A 4 -14.77 14.83 -0.59
N ALA A 5 -14.84 14.56 0.71
CA ALA A 5 -13.70 14.71 1.61
C ALA A 5 -12.44 14.06 1.01
N PRO A 6 -11.25 14.67 1.16
CA PRO A 6 -10.00 14.10 0.65
C PRO A 6 -9.64 12.76 1.31
N LEU A 7 -10.48 12.28 2.24
CA LEU A 7 -10.33 11.07 3.03
C LEU A 7 -11.62 10.25 2.92
N GLY A 8 -11.49 8.93 2.82
CA GLY A 8 -12.60 8.00 2.94
C GLY A 8 -12.17 6.69 3.60
N VAL A 9 -13.16 5.93 4.08
CA VAL A 9 -12.94 4.62 4.68
C VAL A 9 -13.34 3.55 3.66
N VAL A 10 -12.50 2.53 3.53
CA VAL A 10 -12.71 1.40 2.62
C VAL A 10 -12.56 0.10 3.41
N ASP A 11 -13.49 -0.83 3.19
CA ASP A 11 -13.40 -2.20 3.69
C ASP A 11 -12.50 -3.02 2.77
N ILE A 12 -11.56 -3.76 3.35
CA ILE A 12 -10.66 -4.62 2.60
C ILE A 12 -11.33 -5.98 2.40
N ALA A 13 -11.43 -6.39 1.14
CA ALA A 13 -11.87 -7.71 0.76
C ALA A 13 -10.72 -8.49 0.09
N GLY A 14 -10.61 -9.76 0.44
CA GLY A 14 -9.71 -10.71 -0.21
C GLY A 14 -8.25 -10.70 0.30
N PRO A 15 -7.42 -11.65 -0.18
CA PRO A 15 -6.17 -12.00 0.49
C PRO A 15 -4.93 -11.26 -0.04
N SER A 16 -5.08 -10.33 -1.00
CA SER A 16 -3.95 -9.72 -1.74
C SER A 16 -2.93 -9.00 -0.84
N MET A 17 -3.37 -8.42 0.26
CA MET A 17 -2.53 -7.66 1.19
C MET A 17 -2.22 -8.42 2.48
N ARG A 18 -2.43 -9.74 2.50
CA ARG A 18 -2.18 -10.60 3.67
C ARG A 18 -0.74 -10.41 4.17
N ARG A 19 -0.65 -10.08 5.46
CA ARG A 19 0.49 -9.66 6.32
C ARG A 19 0.25 -8.28 6.92
N LEU A 20 -0.28 -7.33 6.15
CA LEU A 20 -0.56 -5.96 6.63
C LEU A 20 -2.06 -5.65 6.69
N LEU A 21 -2.83 -6.19 5.74
CA LEU A 21 -4.28 -6.05 5.71
C LEU A 21 -4.91 -7.44 5.53
N SER A 22 -5.91 -7.70 6.36
CA SER A 22 -6.75 -8.88 6.28
C SER A 22 -8.12 -8.54 5.71
N ASP A 23 -8.81 -9.56 5.22
CA ASP A 23 -10.23 -9.46 4.90
C ASP A 23 -11.01 -8.93 6.11
N GLY A 24 -11.89 -7.96 5.89
CA GLY A 24 -12.65 -7.25 6.93
C GLY A 24 -11.90 -6.10 7.62
N ASP A 25 -10.63 -5.85 7.30
CA ASP A 25 -9.93 -4.66 7.81
C ASP A 25 -10.55 -3.38 7.23
N ARG A 26 -10.73 -2.35 8.07
CA ARG A 26 -11.13 -1.01 7.62
C ARG A 26 -9.92 -0.13 7.47
N VAL A 27 -9.76 0.52 6.33
CA VAL A 27 -8.62 1.40 6.06
C VAL A 27 -9.04 2.82 5.74
N LEU A 28 -8.22 3.79 6.18
CA LEU A 28 -8.37 5.19 5.79
C LEU A 28 -7.55 5.44 4.51
N VAL A 29 -8.22 5.93 3.49
CA VAL A 29 -7.64 6.29 2.19
C VAL A 29 -7.64 7.79 2.05
N ARG A 30 -6.54 8.35 1.55
CA ARG A 30 -6.49 9.74 1.09
C ARG A 30 -6.57 9.79 -0.43
N TYR A 31 -7.72 10.24 -0.95
CA TYR A 31 -7.95 10.36 -2.38
C TYR A 31 -7.11 11.48 -3.00
N GLY A 32 -6.63 11.26 -4.22
CA GLY A 32 -5.75 12.18 -4.95
C GLY A 32 -4.37 12.38 -4.30
N ALA A 33 -4.01 11.60 -3.27
CA ALA A 33 -2.71 11.69 -2.66
C ALA A 33 -1.61 11.15 -3.59
N PRO A 34 -0.47 11.85 -3.74
CA PRO A 34 0.64 11.34 -4.51
C PRO A 34 1.18 10.04 -3.90
N LEU A 35 1.38 9.05 -4.77
CA LEU A 35 2.05 7.80 -4.43
C LEU A 35 3.57 7.97 -4.38
N ARG A 36 4.20 7.04 -3.67
CA ARG A 36 5.66 6.87 -3.58
C ARG A 36 5.97 5.37 -3.56
N PRO A 37 7.18 4.94 -3.94
CA PRO A 37 7.60 3.56 -3.77
C PRO A 37 7.36 3.08 -2.33
N GLY A 38 6.81 1.88 -2.20
CA GLY A 38 6.39 1.24 -0.96
C GLY A 38 5.02 1.68 -0.42
N ALA A 39 4.34 2.66 -1.03
CA ALA A 39 3.00 3.06 -0.58
C ALA A 39 1.94 2.00 -0.90
N ILE A 40 0.94 1.85 -0.04
CA ILE A 40 -0.25 1.06 -0.34
C ILE A 40 -1.25 1.96 -1.07
N ALA A 41 -1.68 1.54 -2.26
CA ALA A 41 -2.52 2.31 -3.16
C ALA A 41 -3.90 1.67 -3.32
N LEU A 42 -4.95 2.51 -3.40
CA LEU A 42 -6.27 2.13 -3.89
C LEU A 42 -6.38 2.60 -5.35
N PHE A 43 -6.75 1.69 -6.25
CA PHE A 43 -6.85 1.98 -7.68
C PHE A 43 -7.91 1.10 -8.35
N ARG A 44 -8.34 1.49 -9.56
CA ARG A 44 -9.21 0.66 -10.43
C ARG A 44 -8.37 -0.35 -11.20
N HIS A 45 -8.82 -1.60 -11.26
CA HIS A 45 -8.11 -2.63 -12.00
C HIS A 45 -8.01 -2.26 -13.50
N PRO A 46 -6.83 -2.33 -14.15
CA PRO A 46 -6.66 -1.87 -15.54
C PRO A 46 -7.55 -2.59 -16.55
N LEU A 47 -7.78 -3.89 -16.34
CA LEU A 47 -8.59 -4.74 -17.22
C LEU A 47 -10.05 -4.90 -16.74
N GLN A 48 -10.39 -4.40 -15.55
CA GLN A 48 -11.73 -4.56 -14.93
C GLN A 48 -12.05 -3.29 -14.12
N GLN A 49 -12.39 -2.19 -14.79
CA GLN A 49 -12.39 -0.86 -14.16
C GLN A 49 -13.45 -0.65 -13.07
N ASP A 50 -14.44 -1.54 -12.99
CA ASP A 50 -15.43 -1.60 -11.91
C ASP A 50 -14.88 -2.23 -10.63
N LEU A 51 -13.74 -2.93 -10.72
CA LEU A 51 -13.06 -3.55 -9.59
C LEU A 51 -12.05 -2.58 -8.96
N LEU A 52 -12.25 -2.28 -7.67
CA LEU A 52 -11.27 -1.57 -6.85
C LEU A 52 -10.29 -2.56 -6.22
N VAL A 53 -9.00 -2.22 -6.28
CA VAL A 53 -7.92 -3.09 -5.81
C VAL A 53 -6.99 -2.31 -4.90
N VAL A 54 -6.49 -2.99 -3.86
CA VAL A 54 -5.42 -2.49 -3.00
C VAL A 54 -4.16 -3.31 -3.23
N LYS A 55 -3.06 -2.64 -3.56
CA LYS A 55 -1.73 -3.24 -3.77
C LYS A 55 -0.63 -2.32 -3.25
N ARG A 56 0.60 -2.84 -3.14
CA ARG A 56 1.79 -2.04 -2.87
C ARG A 56 2.38 -1.48 -4.16
N ALA A 57 2.56 -0.17 -4.21
CA ALA A 57 3.29 0.50 -5.28
C ALA A 57 4.78 0.22 -5.14
N ALA A 58 5.31 -0.74 -5.90
CA ALA A 58 6.72 -1.12 -5.82
C ALA A 58 7.61 -0.01 -6.39
N GLU A 59 7.32 0.41 -7.61
CA GLU A 59 8.11 1.40 -8.34
C GLU A 59 7.33 2.06 -9.48
N ARG A 60 7.93 3.06 -10.10
CA ARG A 60 7.41 3.73 -11.28
C ARG A 60 8.04 3.14 -12.53
N ARG A 61 7.23 2.78 -13.52
CA ARG A 61 7.66 2.28 -14.83
C ARG A 61 7.03 3.10 -15.96
N PRO A 62 7.52 2.99 -17.21
CA PRO A 62 6.80 3.53 -18.35
C PRO A 62 5.34 3.03 -18.34
N GLY A 63 4.39 3.95 -18.50
CA GLY A 63 2.96 3.63 -18.45
C GLY A 63 2.31 3.70 -17.07
N GLY A 64 3.06 3.81 -15.97
CA GLY A 64 2.48 4.07 -14.64
C GLY A 64 3.15 3.38 -13.46
N TRP A 65 2.37 3.00 -12.46
CA TRP A 65 2.85 2.34 -11.25
C TRP A 65 2.89 0.83 -11.40
N TRP A 66 4.04 0.23 -11.07
CA TRP A 66 4.15 -1.21 -10.90
C TRP A 66 3.61 -1.61 -9.52
N MET A 67 2.46 -2.28 -9.50
CA MET A 67 1.72 -2.64 -8.30
C MET A 67 1.91 -4.12 -8.00
N LEU A 68 2.41 -4.44 -6.80
CA LEU A 68 2.65 -5.82 -6.37
C LEU A 68 1.76 -6.21 -5.20
N SER A 69 1.42 -7.49 -5.18
CA SER A 69 0.75 -8.14 -4.05
C SER A 69 1.73 -8.38 -2.91
N ASP A 70 1.35 -8.07 -1.67
CA ASP A 70 2.16 -8.43 -0.49
C ASP A 70 2.00 -9.92 -0.13
N ASN A 71 0.91 -10.55 -0.59
CA ASN A 71 0.70 -11.98 -0.47
C ASN A 71 1.31 -12.71 -1.68
N PRO A 72 2.38 -13.52 -1.50
CA PRO A 72 3.03 -14.23 -2.58
C PRO A 72 2.16 -15.31 -3.22
N LEU A 73 1.11 -15.77 -2.52
CA LEU A 73 0.16 -16.75 -3.04
C LEU A 73 -0.85 -16.13 -4.02
N VAL A 74 -0.91 -14.80 -4.10
CA VAL A 74 -1.77 -14.07 -5.04
C VAL A 74 -0.89 -13.54 -6.17
N ARG A 75 -1.15 -14.02 -7.40
CA ARG A 75 -0.42 -13.61 -8.60
C ARG A 75 -1.06 -12.47 -9.37
N THR A 76 -2.33 -12.16 -9.10
CA THR A 76 -3.08 -11.07 -9.75
C THR A 76 -2.57 -9.72 -9.30
N ASP A 77 -1.54 -9.23 -9.99
CA ASP A 77 -0.92 -7.93 -9.84
C ASP A 77 -0.26 -7.49 -11.17
N SER A 78 0.61 -6.47 -11.13
CA SER A 78 1.21 -5.93 -12.36
C SER A 78 2.01 -6.96 -13.18
N ARG A 79 2.40 -8.11 -12.61
CA ARG A 79 3.01 -9.20 -13.39
C ARG A 79 2.06 -9.78 -14.44
N GLU A 80 0.75 -9.66 -14.24
CA GLU A 80 -0.28 -10.17 -15.17
C GLU A 80 -0.83 -9.06 -16.08
N TYR A 81 -1.15 -7.89 -15.52
CA TYR A 81 -1.83 -6.81 -16.27
C TYR A 81 -0.93 -5.61 -16.61
N GLY A 82 0.35 -5.65 -16.23
CA GLY A 82 1.30 -4.57 -16.50
C GLY A 82 1.19 -3.36 -15.54
N PRO A 83 1.83 -2.23 -15.88
CA PRO A 83 1.80 -1.02 -15.05
C PRO A 83 0.39 -0.40 -15.00
N VAL A 84 0.02 0.15 -13.85
CA VAL A 84 -1.26 0.83 -13.61
C VAL A 84 -1.11 2.33 -13.95
N PRO A 85 -1.84 2.86 -14.93
CA PRO A 85 -1.81 4.28 -15.27
C PRO A 85 -2.26 5.18 -14.10
N ASP A 86 -1.71 6.39 -14.00
CA ASP A 86 -2.04 7.33 -12.91
C ASP A 86 -3.53 7.67 -12.83
N GLY A 87 -4.21 7.75 -13.97
CA GLY A 87 -5.64 8.03 -14.02
C GLY A 87 -6.52 6.97 -13.34
N LEU A 88 -6.00 5.76 -13.15
CA LEU A 88 -6.69 4.68 -12.43
C LEU A 88 -6.38 4.68 -10.93
N VAL A 89 -5.36 5.41 -10.49
CA VAL A 89 -4.99 5.51 -9.08
C VAL A 89 -5.91 6.49 -8.38
N LEU A 90 -6.68 6.00 -7.41
CA LEU A 90 -7.64 6.80 -6.67
C LEU A 90 -7.00 7.49 -5.47
N GLY A 91 -6.08 6.83 -4.78
CA GLY A 91 -5.46 7.38 -3.59
C GLY A 91 -4.51 6.46 -2.85
N ARG A 92 -4.05 6.94 -1.71
CA ARG A 92 -3.09 6.24 -0.84
C ARG A 92 -3.75 5.81 0.46
N VAL A 93 -3.57 4.55 0.83
CA VAL A 93 -3.94 4.04 2.16
C VAL A 93 -2.98 4.62 3.20
N LEU A 94 -3.52 5.20 4.27
CA LEU A 94 -2.73 5.82 5.34
C LEU A 94 -2.66 4.95 6.59
N LEU A 95 -3.79 4.38 6.99
CA LEU A 95 -4.03 3.77 8.28
C LEU A 95 -4.94 2.55 8.11
N ARG A 96 -4.69 1.50 8.89
CA ARG A 96 -5.75 0.58 9.27
C ARG A 96 -6.46 1.17 10.49
N LEU A 97 -7.79 1.24 10.46
CA LEU A 97 -8.64 1.76 11.54
C LEU A 97 -9.16 0.64 12.44
N ALA A 98 -9.52 -0.52 11.86
CA ALA A 98 -10.04 -1.67 12.58
C ALA A 98 -9.44 -2.98 12.02
N PRO A 99 -9.35 -4.06 12.81
CA PRO A 99 -9.74 -4.15 14.24
C PRO A 99 -8.73 -3.52 15.19
N ARG A 100 -7.48 -3.31 14.73
CA ARG A 100 -6.42 -2.65 15.51
C ARG A 100 -5.82 -1.49 14.70
N PRO A 101 -5.92 -0.25 15.20
CA PRO A 101 -5.33 0.90 14.54
C PRO A 101 -3.83 0.73 14.30
N ALA A 102 -3.38 0.91 13.07
CA ALA A 102 -1.96 0.85 12.71
C ALA A 102 -1.65 1.85 11.59
N TRP A 103 -0.55 2.59 11.74
CA TRP A 103 -0.02 3.41 10.66
C TRP A 103 0.55 2.51 9.57
N LEU A 104 0.15 2.75 8.32
CA LEU A 104 0.63 2.01 7.14
C LEU A 104 1.47 2.89 6.20
N ALA A 105 1.42 4.21 6.39
CA ALA A 105 2.22 5.18 5.66
C ALA A 105 2.91 6.14 6.64
N PRO A 106 3.99 5.72 7.34
CA PRO A 106 4.70 6.60 8.25
C PRO A 106 5.20 7.87 7.53
N GLY A 107 5.34 8.97 8.26
CA GLY A 107 5.85 10.21 7.69
C GLY A 107 7.24 10.00 7.06
N ARG A 108 7.57 10.72 5.97
CA ARG A 108 8.87 10.61 5.26
C ARG A 108 10.09 10.69 6.18
N ARG A 109 10.01 11.45 7.28
CA ARG A 109 11.09 11.58 8.29
C ARG A 109 11.24 10.31 9.13
N LEU A 110 10.13 9.69 9.52
CA LEU A 110 10.12 8.45 10.30
C LEU A 110 10.58 7.26 9.46
N GLU A 111 10.14 7.16 8.19
CA GLU A 111 10.67 6.13 7.27
C GLU A 111 12.18 6.25 7.05
N ARG A 112 12.71 7.48 6.99
CA ARG A 112 14.15 7.71 6.81
C ARG A 112 14.94 7.37 8.08
N ALA A 113 14.39 7.69 9.25
CA ALA A 113 14.95 7.34 10.55
C ALA A 113 14.96 5.82 10.78
N LEU A 114 13.91 5.10 10.35
CA LEU A 114 13.79 3.65 10.47
C LEU A 114 14.61 2.88 9.42
N ARG A 115 14.89 3.47 8.24
CA ARG A 115 15.83 2.92 7.24
C ARG A 115 17.29 3.25 7.50
N GLY A 116 17.59 4.26 8.33
CA GLY A 116 18.94 4.49 8.82
C GLY A 116 19.39 3.26 9.61
N ARG A 117 20.62 2.77 9.36
CA ARG A 117 21.22 1.65 10.12
C ARG A 117 20.86 1.81 11.60
N PRO A 118 20.19 0.83 12.23
CA PRO A 118 19.89 0.95 13.64
C PRO A 118 21.23 1.09 14.39
N PRO A 119 21.36 2.03 15.34
CA PRO A 119 22.45 1.92 16.30
C PRO A 119 22.33 0.53 16.92
N ARG A 120 23.44 -0.20 17.00
CA ARG A 120 23.47 -1.56 17.54
C ARG A 120 22.73 -1.58 18.89
N GLY A 121 21.57 -2.22 18.90
CA GLY A 121 20.79 -2.47 20.11
C GLY A 121 19.38 -1.89 20.08
N ARG A 122 18.40 -2.78 19.88
CA ARG A 122 16.96 -2.62 20.20
C ARG A 122 16.27 -1.62 19.23
N VAL A 123 15.26 -1.94 18.41
CA VAL A 123 13.95 -2.53 18.72
C VAL A 123 13.22 -2.93 17.39
N PRO A 124 13.27 -4.19 16.91
CA PRO A 124 12.59 -4.61 15.67
C PRO A 124 11.05 -4.48 15.71
N TRP A 125 10.44 -4.64 16.89
CA TRP A 125 8.98 -4.71 17.04
C TRP A 125 8.26 -3.37 16.80
N LEU A 126 8.95 -2.22 16.91
CA LEU A 126 8.33 -0.91 16.70
C LEU A 126 8.09 -0.62 15.21
N ALA A 127 8.96 -1.13 14.33
CA ALA A 127 8.80 -1.02 12.87
C ALA A 127 7.60 -1.83 12.37
N GLU A 128 7.40 -3.05 12.91
CA GLU A 128 6.21 -3.87 12.65
C GLU A 128 4.93 -3.20 13.16
N ARG A 129 4.98 -2.59 14.36
CA ARG A 129 3.84 -1.85 14.94
C ARG A 129 3.47 -0.58 14.15
N LEU A 130 4.39 -0.07 13.33
CA LEU A 130 4.23 1.09 12.46
C LEU A 130 4.05 0.70 10.98
N GLY A 131 3.80 -0.58 10.69
CA GLY A 131 3.53 -1.07 9.33
C GLY A 131 4.70 -0.92 8.35
N VAL A 132 5.93 -0.71 8.87
CA VAL A 132 7.15 -0.59 8.06
C VAL A 132 7.71 -2.00 7.87
N SER A 133 7.20 -2.71 6.86
CA SER A 133 7.90 -3.88 6.35
C SER A 133 9.21 -3.42 5.74
N THR A 134 10.30 -4.10 6.11
CA THR A 134 11.57 -4.06 5.38
C THR A 134 11.33 -4.43 3.92
N ALA A 135 12.24 -3.98 3.06
CA ALA A 135 12.15 -4.13 1.62
C ALA A 135 11.78 -5.57 1.23
N PHE A 136 10.92 -5.66 0.22
CA PHE A 136 10.68 -6.89 -0.53
C PHE A 136 12.03 -7.26 -1.16
N GLU A 137 12.84 -8.06 -0.47
CA GLU A 137 14.00 -8.70 -1.08
C GLU A 137 13.45 -9.69 -2.10
N ASP A 138 13.72 -9.42 -3.37
CA ASP A 138 13.60 -10.38 -4.46
C ASP A 138 14.35 -11.65 -4.06
N ARG A 139 13.60 -12.63 -3.57
CA ARG A 139 13.99 -14.04 -3.63
C ARG A 139 12.91 -14.76 -4.42
N LEU A 140 13.06 -14.74 -5.74
CA LEU A 140 13.68 -15.81 -6.54
C LEU A 140 13.54 -15.47 -8.02
#